data_AF-A0A530CKN5-F1
#
_entry.id   AF-A0A530CKN5-F1
#
_cell.length_a   1.000
_cell.length_b   1.000
_cell.length_c   1.000
_cell.angle_alpha   90.00
_cell.angle_beta   90.00
_cell.angle_gamma   90.00
#
_symmetry.space_group_name_H-M   'P 1'
#
loop_
_entity.id
_entity.type
_entity.pdbx_description
1 polymer ?
#
loop_
_entity_poly.entity_id
_entity_poly.type
_entity_poly.pdbx_seq_one_letter_code
_entity_poly.pdbx_strand_id
1 'polypeptide(L)' 'MKKFMNTVDTVLTESLDGFAAAHADILVLGDDHKFIRRKELKPGKVALISGGGSGHEPLHGGFVGHGMLDAACPGQVFT' A
#
# COMPACT_ATOMS: atom_id res chain seq x y z
N MET A 1 7.71 -21.77 -14.81
CA MET A 1 7.38 -20.47 -14.20
C MET A 1 6.41 -20.73 -13.05
N LYS A 2 6.70 -20.30 -11.82
CA LYS A 2 5.87 -20.60 -10.61
C LYS A 2 5.12 -19.38 -10.04
N LYS A 3 5.42 -18.17 -10.51
CA LYS A 3 4.85 -16.91 -10.01
C LYS A 3 4.03 -16.24 -11.11
N PHE A 4 2.89 -15.66 -10.75
CA PHE A 4 2.07 -14.87 -11.65
C PHE A 4 2.51 -13.40 -11.57
N MET A 5 3.34 -12.99 -12.52
CA MET A 5 3.93 -11.64 -12.59
C MET A 5 4.41 -11.38 -14.01
N ASN A 6 4.41 -10.12 -14.43
CA ASN A 6 4.94 -9.73 -15.73
C ASN A 6 6.49 -9.71 -15.71
N THR A 7 7.07 -8.87 -14.85
CA THR A 7 8.53 -8.79 -14.64
C THR A 7 8.87 -8.62 -13.16
N VAL A 8 10.12 -8.93 -12.78
CA VAL A 8 10.59 -8.75 -11.40
C VAL A 8 10.71 -7.27 -11.01
N ASP A 9 11.01 -6.40 -11.97
CA ASP A 9 11.24 -4.99 -11.73
C ASP A 9 9.93 -4.23 -11.48
N THR A 10 8.84 -4.68 -12.10
CA THR A 10 7.53 -3.99 -12.06
C THR A 10 6.50 -4.63 -11.13
N VAL A 11 6.80 -5.80 -10.55
CA VAL A 11 5.82 -6.55 -9.75
C VAL A 11 5.28 -5.74 -8.56
N LEU A 12 6.12 -4.92 -7.92
CA LEU A 12 5.70 -4.07 -6.81
C LEU A 12 4.72 -3.00 -7.28
N THR A 13 5.09 -2.23 -8.31
CA THR A 13 4.28 -1.12 -8.79
C THR A 13 2.97 -1.61 -9.38
N GLU A 14 2.98 -2.70 -10.16
CA GLU A 14 1.77 -3.31 -10.72
C GLU A 14 0.82 -3.83 -9.62
N SER A 15 1.38 -4.43 -8.55
CA SER A 15 0.59 -4.87 -7.39
C SER A 15 -0.07 -3.69 -6.68
N LEU A 16 0.67 -2.60 -6.47
CA LEU A 16 0.16 -1.38 -5.84
C LEU A 16 -0.87 -0.65 -6.70
N ASP A 17 -0.69 -0.62 -8.03
CA ASP A 17 -1.66 -0.09 -8.98
C ASP A 17 -2.99 -0.87 -8.90
N GLY A 18 -2.90 -2.20 -8.92
CA GLY A 18 -4.06 -3.08 -8.78
C GLY A 18 -4.76 -2.90 -7.45
N PHE A 19 -4.01 -2.82 -6.34
CA PHE A 19 -4.55 -2.60 -5.00
C PHE A 19 -5.25 -1.25 -4.89
N ALA A 20 -4.66 -0.18 -5.42
CA ALA A 20 -5.26 1.16 -5.44
C ALA A 20 -6.53 1.21 -6.30
N ALA A 21 -6.54 0.55 -7.46
CA ALA A 21 -7.72 0.46 -8.30
C ALA A 21 -8.86 -0.32 -7.63
N ALA A 22 -8.53 -1.43 -6.95
CA ALA A 22 -9.51 -2.29 -6.27
C ALA A 22 -10.14 -1.63 -5.03
N HIS A 23 -9.42 -0.70 -4.38
CA HIS A 23 -9.84 -0.04 -3.13
C HIS A 23 -9.89 1.50 -3.24
N ALA A 24 -10.21 2.02 -4.42
CA ALA A 24 -10.25 3.45 -4.72
C ALA A 24 -11.32 4.23 -3.92
N ASP A 25 -12.21 3.53 -3.22
CA ASP A 25 -13.16 4.08 -2.26
C ASP A 25 -12.51 4.36 -0.88
N ILE A 26 -11.48 3.59 -0.51
CA ILE A 26 -10.85 3.63 0.83
C ILE A 26 -9.54 4.41 0.82
N LEU A 27 -8.70 4.22 -0.21
CA LEU A 27 -7.32 4.69 -0.23
C LEU A 27 -6.92 5.34 -1.54
N VAL A 28 -5.78 6.02 -1.50
CA VAL A 28 -5.10 6.59 -2.67
C VAL A 28 -3.64 6.16 -2.64
N LEU A 29 -3.08 5.96 -3.83
CA LEU A 29 -1.66 5.71 -4.06
C LEU A 29 -0.92 7.03 -4.18
N GLY A 30 0.20 7.15 -3.48
CA GLY A 30 1.10 8.29 -3.53
C GLY A 30 2.06 8.25 -4.71
N ASP A 31 2.73 9.37 -4.94
CA ASP A 31 3.70 9.52 -6.04
C ASP A 31 4.81 8.47 -5.98
N ASP A 32 5.25 8.02 -7.16
CA ASP A 32 6.27 6.97 -7.35
C ASP A 32 6.01 5.67 -6.57
N HIS A 33 4.74 5.36 -6.26
CA HIS A 33 4.34 4.19 -5.47
C HIS A 33 4.96 4.13 -4.06
N LYS A 34 5.45 5.26 -3.53
CA LYS A 34 6.22 5.30 -2.27
C LYS A 34 5.37 5.07 -1.02
N PHE A 35 4.07 5.32 -1.11
CA PHE A 35 3.15 5.13 -0.01
C PHE A 35 1.72 4.96 -0.52
N ILE A 36 0.88 4.36 0.32
CA ILE A 36 -0.58 4.41 0.21
C ILE A 36 -1.15 5.06 1.45
N ARG A 37 -2.23 5.82 1.31
CA ARG A 37 -2.90 6.46 2.45
C ARG A 37 -4.40 6.41 2.31
N ARG A 38 -5.10 6.59 3.43
CA ARG A 38 -6.55 6.78 3.40
C ARG A 38 -6.93 7.93 2.46
N LYS A 39 -7.99 7.72 1.68
CA LYS A 39 -8.54 8.73 0.77
C LYS A 39 -8.96 9.97 1.54
N GLU A 40 -9.70 9.76 2.62
CA GLU A 40 -10.13 10.80 3.55
C GLU A 40 -9.33 10.75 4.86
N LEU A 41 -8.69 11.87 5.19
CA LEU A 41 -7.97 12.07 6.45
C LEU A 41 -8.90 12.68 7.50
N LYS A 42 -8.67 12.37 8.78
CA LYS A 42 -9.42 12.94 9.91
C LYS A 42 -8.60 14.04 10.60
N PRO A 43 -8.93 15.33 10.47
CA PRO A 43 -8.25 16.40 11.18
C PRO A 43 -8.34 16.23 12.70
N GLY A 44 -7.30 16.65 13.43
CA GLY A 44 -7.27 16.62 14.90
C GLY A 44 -7.09 15.24 15.54
N LYS A 45 -6.89 14.18 14.74
CA LYS A 45 -6.53 12.82 15.20
C LYS A 45 -5.00 12.63 15.12
N VAL A 46 -4.44 11.81 16.02
CA VAL A 46 -3.07 11.27 15.90
C VAL A 46 -3.01 10.30 14.72
N ALA A 47 -2.14 10.59 13.74
CA ALA A 47 -1.94 9.72 12.58
C ALA A 47 -1.12 8.47 12.94
N LEU A 48 -1.56 7.31 12.45
CA LEU A 48 -0.81 6.05 12.55
C LEU A 48 -0.27 5.64 11.19
N ILE A 49 1.04 5.45 11.10
CA ILE A 49 1.74 5.11 9.87
C ILE A 49 2.64 3.91 10.14
N SER A 50 2.71 2.98 9.19
CA SER A 50 3.62 1.84 9.25
C SER A 50 4.19 1.56 7.86
N GLY A 51 4.97 0.49 7.70
CA GLY A 51 5.63 0.18 6.45
C GLY A 51 6.73 -0.85 6.63
N GLY A 52 7.24 -1.32 5.50
CA GLY A 52 8.24 -2.38 5.41
C GLY A 52 8.26 -2.98 4.02
N GLY A 53 9.18 -3.89 3.76
CA GLY A 53 9.30 -4.56 2.47
C GLY A 53 8.06 -5.35 2.08
N SER A 54 7.73 -5.32 0.79
CA SER A 54 6.63 -6.10 0.21
C SER A 54 6.88 -7.61 0.28
N GLY A 55 5.84 -8.39 -0.02
CA GLY A 55 5.83 -9.86 0.12
C GLY A 55 5.21 -10.35 1.43
N HIS A 56 4.70 -9.43 2.26
CA HIS A 56 3.96 -9.70 3.48
C HIS A 56 2.49 -9.27 3.40
N GLU A 57 1.98 -8.98 2.19
CA GLU A 57 0.59 -8.61 1.97
C GLU A 57 -0.34 -9.62 2.67
N PRO A 58 -1.32 -9.18 3.49
CA PRO A 58 -1.87 -7.81 3.54
C PRO A 58 -1.08 -6.82 4.42
N LEU A 59 -0.05 -7.23 5.15
CA LEU A 59 0.75 -6.33 5.99
C LEU A 59 1.73 -5.50 5.13
N HIS A 60 1.78 -4.16 5.23
CA HIS A 60 0.95 -3.26 6.06
C HIS A 60 -0.25 -2.65 5.31
N GLY A 61 -0.26 -2.71 3.97
CA GLY A 61 -1.18 -1.93 3.15
C GLY A 61 -2.67 -2.24 3.33
N GLY A 62 -3.01 -3.49 3.59
CA GLY A 62 -4.38 -3.92 3.90
C GLY A 62 -4.93 -3.38 5.21
N PHE A 63 -4.10 -2.76 6.05
CA PHE A 63 -4.52 -2.10 7.29
C PHE A 63 -4.67 -0.58 7.15
N VAL A 64 -4.54 -0.02 5.95
CA VAL A 64 -4.83 1.39 5.68
C VAL A 64 -6.35 1.57 5.58
N GLY A 65 -6.96 2.21 6.57
CA GLY A 65 -8.41 2.31 6.65
C GLY A 65 -8.93 2.90 7.97
N HIS A 66 -10.24 3.12 8.05
CA HIS A 66 -10.87 3.61 9.27
C HIS A 66 -10.65 2.62 10.42
N GLY A 67 -10.25 3.13 11.59
CA GLY A 67 -9.97 2.31 12.78
C GLY A 67 -8.57 1.69 12.82
N MET A 68 -7.76 1.82 11.77
CA MET A 68 -6.38 1.32 11.71
C MET A 68 -5.40 2.41 11.20
N LEU A 69 -4.53 2.08 10.23
CA LEU A 69 -3.47 2.96 9.75
C LEU A 69 -4.05 4.07 8.86
N ASP A 70 -3.49 5.26 8.96
CA ASP A 70 -3.76 6.37 8.04
C ASP A 70 -2.91 6.27 6.77
N ALA A 71 -1.74 5.64 6.83
CA ALA A 71 -0.88 5.33 5.68
C ALA A 71 0.03 4.12 5.90
N ALA A 72 0.52 3.55 4.80
CA ALA A 72 1.56 2.52 4.79
C ALA A 72 2.62 2.83 3.71
N CYS A 73 3.89 2.55 4.01
CA CYS A 73 5.01 2.72 3.10
C CYS A 73 5.56 1.35 2.65
N PRO A 74 5.07 0.79 1.52
CA PRO A 74 5.58 -0.47 0.98
C PRO A 74 6.99 -0.27 0.38
N GLY A 75 7.93 -1.07 0.84
CA GLY A 75 9.29 -1.14 0.31
C GLY A 75 9.43 -2.23 -0.76
N GLN A 76 10.64 -2.37 -1.28
CA GLN A 76 10.99 -3.51 -2.14
C GLN A 76 10.77 -4.83 -1.41
N VAL A 77 10.65 -5.92 -2.17
CA VAL A 77 10.32 -7.24 -1.61
C VAL A 77 11.37 -7.65 -0.56
N PHE A 78 10.91 -7.84 0.69
CA PHE A 78 11.72 -8.23 1.85
C PHE A 78 12.89 -7.29 2.21
N THR A 79 12.71 -5.97 2.09
CA THR A 79 13.66 -4.95 2.55
C THR A 79 13.19 -4.22 3.81
#